data_AF-A0A1G2PQB0-F1
#
_entry.id   AF-A0A1G2PQB0-F1
#
_cell.length_a   1.000
_cell.length_b   1.000
_cell.length_c   1.000
_cell.angle_alpha   90.00
_cell.angle_beta   90.00
_cell.angle_gamma   90.00
#
_symmetry.space_group_name_H-M   'P 1'
#
loop_
_entity.id
_entity.type
_entity.pdbx_description
1 polymer ?
#
loop_
_entity_poly.entity_id
_entity_poly.type
_entity_poly.pdbx_seq_one_letter_code
_entity_poly.pdbx_strand_id
1 'polypeptide(L)' 'MNTAVEFKKISKNKDIIRVSRQEYEALLEKQRFIPVVNLTFSEKKALEKARREMAKGDYLTLDELKNELGTANLKKR' A
#
# COMPACT_ATOMS: atom_id res chain seq x y z
N MET A 1 7.91 -1.65 -31.27
CA MET A 1 7.42 -3.06 -31.18
C MET A 1 7.07 -3.32 -29.72
N ASN A 2 5.79 -3.47 -29.39
CA ASN A 2 5.34 -3.68 -28.00
C ASN A 2 5.37 -5.17 -27.69
N THR A 3 6.33 -5.59 -26.87
CA THR A 3 6.50 -7.00 -26.47
C THR A 3 5.46 -7.35 -25.40
N ALA A 4 4.45 -8.14 -25.78
CA ALA A 4 3.52 -8.75 -24.83
C ALA A 4 4.23 -9.88 -24.08
N VAL A 5 4.21 -9.84 -22.74
CA VAL A 5 4.68 -10.95 -21.90
C VAL A 5 3.53 -11.93 -21.74
N GLU A 6 3.51 -12.98 -22.55
CA GLU A 6 2.52 -14.07 -22.46
C GLU A 6 2.97 -15.13 -21.44
N PHE A 7 2.28 -15.22 -20.31
CA PHE A 7 2.41 -16.36 -19.40
C PHE A 7 1.69 -17.57 -19.99
N LYS A 8 2.45 -18.43 -20.68
CA LYS A 8 1.97 -19.63 -21.37
C LYS A 8 1.56 -20.73 -20.38
N LYS A 9 0.48 -20.50 -19.60
CA LYS A 9 -0.41 -21.47 -18.90
C LYS A 9 -1.12 -20.82 -17.70
N ILE A 10 -2.04 -19.89 -17.92
CA ILE A 10 -2.89 -19.39 -16.83
C ILE A 10 -4.37 -19.52 -17.23
N SER A 11 -4.91 -20.71 -16.93
CA SER A 11 -6.32 -21.08 -16.66
C SER A 11 -7.46 -20.47 -17.51
N LYS A 12 -8.31 -21.35 -18.06
CA LYS A 12 -9.49 -21.12 -18.92
C LYS A 12 -10.51 -20.02 -18.52
N ASN A 13 -10.41 -19.39 -17.35
CA ASN A 13 -11.38 -18.41 -16.81
C ASN A 13 -10.72 -17.18 -16.14
N LYS A 14 -9.54 -16.72 -16.59
CA LYS A 14 -8.91 -15.52 -16.01
C LYS A 14 -8.75 -14.41 -17.04
N ASP A 15 -9.22 -13.22 -16.67
CA ASP A 15 -9.00 -11.99 -17.42
C ASP A 15 -7.50 -11.75 -17.59
N ILE A 16 -7.07 -11.58 -18.85
CA ILE A 16 -5.68 -11.33 -19.18
C ILE A 16 -5.44 -9.82 -19.13
N ILE A 17 -4.63 -9.37 -18.18
CA ILE A 17 -4.20 -7.97 -18.10
C ILE A 17 -2.94 -7.80 -18.95
N ARG A 18 -3.01 -6.96 -19.99
CA ARG A 18 -1.85 -6.58 -20.80
C ARG A 18 -1.11 -5.44 -20.11
N VAL A 19 0.17 -5.63 -19.82
CA VAL A 19 1.10 -4.61 -19.32
C VAL A 19 2.32 -4.56 -20.22
N SER A 20 2.95 -3.39 -20.34
CA SER A 20 4.23 -3.28 -21.04
C SER A 20 5.34 -3.97 -20.25
N ARG A 21 6.40 -4.38 -20.94
CA ARG A 21 7.57 -4.99 -20.29
C ARG A 21 8.18 -4.09 -19.22
N GLN A 22 8.30 -2.79 -19.50
CA GLN A 22 8.87 -1.82 -18.57
C GLN A 22 8.02 -1.69 -17.30
N GLU A 23 6.70 -1.65 -17.42
CA GLU A 23 5.80 -1.61 -16.27
C GLU A 23 5.88 -2.90 -15.44
N TYR A 24 5.99 -4.06 -16.10
CA TYR A 24 6.13 -5.34 -15.41
C TYR A 24 7.44 -5.42 -14.60
N GLU A 25 8.57 -5.02 -15.20
CA GLU A 25 9.87 -4.99 -14.52
C GLU A 25 9.85 -4.02 -13.33
N ALA A 26 9.26 -2.84 -13.49
CA ALA A 26 9.09 -1.88 -12.39
C ALA A 26 8.21 -2.41 -11.25
N LEU A 27 7.17 -3.19 -11.56
CA LEU A 27 6.33 -3.83 -10.55
C LEU A 27 7.09 -4.91 -9.78
N LEU A 28 7.89 -5.73 -10.47
CA LEU A 28 8.73 -6.75 -9.83
C LEU A 28 9.79 -6.13 -8.91
N GLU A 29 10.42 -5.04 -9.33
CA GLU A 29 11.38 -4.31 -8.48
C GLU A 29 10.68 -3.78 -7.22
N LYS A 30 9.52 -3.14 -7.37
CA LYS A 30 8.74 -2.64 -6.23
C LYS A 30 8.29 -3.77 -5.30
N GLN A 31 7.92 -4.93 -5.84
CA GLN A 31 7.52 -6.09 -5.04
C GLN A 31 8.65 -6.63 -4.14
N ARG A 32 9.92 -6.41 -4.49
CA ARG A 32 11.05 -6.78 -3.62
C ARG A 32 11.09 -5.95 -2.33
N PHE A 33 10.62 -4.72 -2.37
CA PHE A 33 10.66 -3.79 -1.25
C PHE A 33 9.30 -3.62 -0.56
N ILE A 34 8.22 -3.82 -1.30
CA ILE A 34 6.85 -3.67 -0.80
C ILE A 34 6.28 -5.08 -0.60
N PRO A 35 6.22 -5.58 0.64
CA PRO A 35 5.62 -6.87 0.91
C PRO A 35 4.13 -6.83 0.54
N VAL A 36 3.70 -7.81 -0.24
CA VAL A 36 2.27 -8.02 -0.48
C VAL A 36 1.69 -8.70 0.76
N VAL A 37 1.01 -7.92 1.59
CA VAL A 37 0.40 -8.41 2.83
C VAL A 37 -1.05 -8.78 2.59
N ASN A 38 -1.45 -9.99 3.00
CA ASN A 38 -2.85 -10.39 3.03
C ASN A 38 -3.53 -9.79 4.26
N LEU A 39 -4.28 -8.72 4.05
CA LEU A 39 -5.03 -8.06 5.12
C LEU A 39 -6.26 -8.88 5.52
N THR A 40 -6.49 -8.97 6.82
CA THR A 40 -7.73 -9.46 7.44
C THR A 40 -8.89 -8.49 7.16
N PHE A 41 -10.12 -8.95 7.38
CA PHE A 41 -11.31 -8.11 7.19
C PHE A 41 -11.31 -6.87 8.09
N SER A 42 -10.90 -7.00 9.35
CA SER A 42 -10.80 -5.90 10.31
C SER A 42 -9.77 -4.86 9.88
N GLU A 43 -8.60 -5.28 9.39
CA GLU A 43 -7.56 -4.38 8.89
C GLU A 43 -8.02 -3.61 7.64
N LYS A 44 -8.71 -4.28 6.71
CA LYS A 44 -9.30 -3.59 5.54
C LYS A 44 -10.32 -2.53 5.98
N LYS A 45 -11.19 -2.87 6.93
CA LYS A 45 -12.18 -1.94 7.49
C LYS A 45 -11.50 -0.76 8.20
N ALA A 46 -10.40 -1.00 8.91
CA ALA A 46 -9.63 0.03 9.58
C ALA A 46 -9.00 1.01 8.57
N LEU A 47 -8.43 0.51 7.47
CA LEU A 47 -7.89 1.36 6.40
C LEU A 47 -8.97 2.21 5.73
N GLU A 48 -10.14 1.62 5.44
CA GLU A 48 -11.27 2.37 4.88
C GLU A 48 -11.76 3.47 5.82
N LYS A 49 -11.81 3.18 7.12
CA LYS A 49 -12.14 4.18 8.15
C LYS A 49 -11.09 5.29 8.17
N ALA A 50 -9.81 4.95 8.22
CA ALA A 50 -8.71 5.91 8.24
C ALA A 50 -8.72 6.84 7.00
N ARG A 51 -9.01 6.29 5.81
CA ARG A 51 -9.15 7.10 4.58
C ARG A 51 -10.27 8.14 4.68
N ARG A 52 -11.41 7.77 5.27
CA ARG A 52 -12.54 8.68 5.48
C ARG A 52 -12.21 9.75 6.51
N GLU A 53 -11.56 9.38 7.60
CA GLU A 53 -11.10 10.30 8.65
C GLU A 53 -10.09 11.31 8.07
N MET A 54 -9.10 10.85 7.32
CA MET A 54 -8.16 11.74 6.61
C MET A 54 -8.88 12.71 5.66
N ALA A 55 -9.84 12.24 4.87
CA ALA A 55 -10.58 13.09 3.94
C ALA A 55 -11.44 14.16 4.64
N LYS A 56 -11.88 13.90 5.87
CA LYS A 56 -12.63 14.86 6.71
C LYS A 56 -11.73 15.84 7.45
N GLY A 57 -10.43 15.58 7.53
CA GLY A 57 -9.52 16.30 8.42
C GLY A 57 -9.48 15.75 9.85
N ASP A 58 -10.13 14.62 10.11
CA ASP A 58 -10.19 13.96 11.42
C ASP A 58 -8.94 13.09 11.62
N TYR A 59 -7.76 13.68 11.64
CA TYR A 59 -6.49 12.97 11.87
C TYR A 59 -5.62 13.69 12.88
N LEU A 60 -4.79 12.92 13.58
CA LEU A 60 -3.81 13.47 14.52
C LEU A 60 -2.51 13.79 13.79
N THR A 61 -2.00 15.00 13.97
CA THR A 61 -0.67 15.36 13.48
C THR A 61 0.43 14.74 14.34
N LEU A 62 1.65 14.66 13.80
CA LEU A 62 2.78 14.11 14.55
C LEU A 62 3.10 14.90 15.83
N ASP A 63 2.87 16.21 15.84
CA ASP A 63 3.17 17.04 17.01
C ASP A 63 2.10 16.91 18.08
N GLU A 64 0.83 16.83 17.69
CA GLU A 64 -0.27 16.47 18.61
C GLU A 64 -0.04 15.08 19.20
N LEU A 65 0.33 14.09 18.39
CA LEU A 65 0.64 12.74 18.86
C LEU A 65 1.80 12.73 19.88
N LYS A 66 2.88 13.47 19.63
CA LYS A 66 4.01 13.55 20.58
C LYS A 66 3.60 14.17 21.91
N ASN A 67 2.73 15.18 21.86
CA ASN A 67 2.21 15.86 23.04
C ASN A 67 1.30 14.93 23.85
N GLU A 68 0.37 14.24 23.19
CA GLU A 68 -0.55 13.29 23.83
C GLU A 68 0.17 12.07 24.44
N LEU A 69 1.20 11.57 23.77
CA LEU A 69 2.01 10.45 24.27
C LEU A 69 3.00 10.86 25.37
N GLY A 70 3.09 12.14 25.74
CA GLY A 70 4.00 12.63 26.78
C GLY A 70 5.49 12.52 26.43
N THR A 71 5.83 12.21 25.16
CA THR A 71 7.21 11.96 24.70
C THR A 71 7.95 13.24 24.32
N ALA A 72 7.27 14.39 24.27
CA ALA A 72 7.86 15.69 23.95
C ALA A 72 9.07 16.05 24.85
N ASN A 73 9.12 15.53 26.08
CA ASN A 73 10.19 15.79 27.05
C ASN A 73 11.37 14.79 27.02
N LEU A 74 11.29 13.69 26.26
CA LEU A 74 12.33 12.65 26.26
C LEU A 74 13.57 13.00 25.41
N LYS A 75 13.49 14.01 24.54
CA LYS A 75 14.62 14.48 23.70
C LYS A 75 15.56 15.47 24.39
N LYS A 76 15.29 15.85 25.65
CA LYS A 76 16.02 16.92 26.36
C LYS A 76 17.07 16.41 27.37
N ARG A 77 17.51 15.15 27.26
CA ARG A 77 18.54 14.55 28.11
C ARG A 77 19.65 13.94 27.28
#